data_AF-A0AAU7V5H1-F1
#
_entry.id   AF-A0AAU7V5H1-F1
#
_cell.length_a   1.000
_cell.length_b   1.000
_cell.length_c   1.000
_cell.angle_alpha   90.00
_cell.angle_beta   90.00
_cell.angle_gamma   90.00
#
_symmetry.space_group_name_H-M   'P 1'
#
loop_
_entity.id
_entity.type
_entity.pdbx_description
1 polymer ?
#
loop_
_entity_poly.entity_id
_entity_poly.type
_entity_poly.pdbx_seq_one_letter_code
_entity_poly.pdbx_strand_id
1 'polypeptide(L)' 'MRKLNNNNVVALVSVRDLLRGRQANNLLENSLADSVRPWFSDWTNPEVTQALEELEQPASRERAAAYLGLEITAA' A
#
# COMPACT_ATOMS: atom_id res chain seq x y z
N MET A 1 -17.26 5.25 34.36
CA MET A 1 -16.30 5.83 33.39
C MET A 1 -15.51 4.71 32.74
N ARG A 2 -15.70 4.45 31.44
CA ARG A 2 -14.78 3.64 30.64
C ARG A 2 -14.46 4.47 29.39
N LYS A 3 -13.27 5.05 29.34
CA LYS A 3 -12.72 5.59 28.09
C LYS A 3 -12.32 4.35 27.27
N LEU A 4 -13.06 4.06 26.20
CA LEU A 4 -12.61 3.10 25.20
C LEU A 4 -11.47 3.78 24.43
N ASN A 5 -10.30 3.17 24.55
CA ASN A 5 -9.04 3.62 24.01
C ASN A 5 -9.11 3.64 22.48
N ASN A 6 -8.45 4.64 21.88
CA ASN A 6 -8.38 4.86 20.44
C ASN A 6 -8.14 3.55 19.68
N ASN A 7 -9.18 3.05 19.02
CA ASN A 7 -9.10 1.92 18.12
C ASN A 7 -8.34 2.37 16.87
N ASN A 8 -7.02 2.28 16.89
CA ASN A 8 -6.22 2.15 15.67
C ASN A 8 -6.58 0.78 15.06
N VAL A 9 -7.76 0.69 14.43
CA VAL A 9 -8.10 -0.45 13.60
C VAL A 9 -7.18 -0.36 12.40
N VAL A 10 -6.08 -1.12 12.42
CA VAL A 10 -5.27 -1.27 11.22
C VAL A 10 -6.13 -2.00 10.21
N ALA A 11 -6.55 -1.28 9.15
CA ALA A 11 -7.38 -1.86 8.11
C ALA A 11 -6.59 -2.95 7.39
N LEU A 12 -7.26 -4.09 7.15
CA LEU A 12 -6.73 -5.10 6.25
C LEU A 12 -7.11 -4.71 4.83
N VAL A 13 -6.13 -4.80 3.94
CA VAL A 13 -6.29 -4.49 2.52
C VAL A 13 -5.70 -5.60 1.68
N SER A 14 -6.21 -5.72 0.47
CA SER A 14 -5.64 -6.56 -0.58
C SER A 14 -5.13 -5.65 -1.69
N VAL A 15 -4.01 -6.02 -2.29
CA VAL A 15 -3.36 -5.27 -3.37
C VAL A 15 -3.18 -6.15 -4.58
N ARG A 16 -3.53 -5.63 -5.75
CA ARG A 16 -3.38 -6.30 -7.03
C ARG A 16 -2.51 -5.47 -7.97
N ASP A 17 -1.48 -6.09 -8.52
CA ASP A 17 -0.66 -5.55 -9.62
C ASP A 17 -1.40 -5.77 -10.94
N LEU A 18 -1.87 -4.67 -11.54
CA LEU A 18 -2.64 -4.68 -12.78
C LEU A 18 -1.79 -5.00 -14.01
N LEU A 19 -0.46 -4.85 -13.92
CA LEU A 19 0.46 -5.00 -15.04
C LEU A 19 1.02 -6.42 -15.14
N ARG A 20 1.28 -7.06 -13.99
CA ARG A 20 1.97 -8.36 -13.92
C ARG A 20 1.16 -9.46 -13.24
N GLY A 21 -0.07 -9.17 -12.82
CA GLY A 21 -1.00 -10.17 -12.27
C GLY A 21 -0.61 -10.72 -10.89
N ARG A 22 0.27 -10.02 -10.17
CA ARG A 22 0.62 -10.35 -8.78
C ARG A 22 -0.46 -9.84 -7.83
N GLN A 23 -0.65 -10.51 -6.71
CA GLN A 23 -1.57 -10.08 -5.67
C GLN A 23 -1.00 -10.39 -4.29
N ALA A 24 -1.33 -9.55 -3.32
CA ALA A 24 -1.05 -9.77 -1.90
C ALA A 24 -2.32 -9.44 -1.11
N ASN A 25 -2.77 -10.37 -0.29
CA ASN A 25 -4.06 -10.30 0.40
C ASN A 25 -3.84 -10.21 1.91
N ASN A 26 -4.81 -9.60 2.62
CA ASN A 26 -4.78 -9.45 4.07
C ASN A 26 -3.52 -8.74 4.59
N LEU A 27 -3.10 -7.71 3.86
CA LEU A 27 -2.00 -6.84 4.27
C LEU A 27 -2.51 -5.84 5.30
N LEU A 28 -1.68 -5.57 6.31
CA LEU A 28 -1.88 -4.39 7.13
C LEU A 28 -1.62 -3.16 6.26
N GLU A 29 -2.52 -2.18 6.32
CA GLU A 29 -2.45 -0.96 5.52
C GLU A 29 -1.12 -0.18 5.69
N ASN A 30 -0.47 -0.30 6.85
CA ASN A 30 0.82 0.31 7.19
C ASN A 30 2.06 -0.57 6.86
N SER A 31 1.86 -1.70 6.19
CA SER A 31 2.91 -2.59 5.69
C SER A 31 2.83 -2.74 4.18
N LEU A 32 2.07 -1.85 3.54
CA LEU A 32 1.67 -1.98 2.14
C LEU A 32 2.86 -1.75 1.23
N ALA A 33 3.65 -0.70 1.46
CA ALA A 33 4.84 -0.39 0.68
C ALA A 33 5.86 -1.53 0.76
N ASP A 34 6.14 -2.05 1.98
CA ASP A 34 7.07 -3.16 2.17
C ASP A 34 6.60 -4.45 1.47
N SER A 35 5.30 -4.71 1.45
CA SER A 35 4.73 -5.91 0.83
C SER A 35 4.80 -5.87 -0.69
N VAL A 36 4.60 -4.70 -1.30
CA VAL A 36 4.70 -4.52 -2.75
C VAL A 36 6.12 -4.17 -3.20
N ARG A 37 7.02 -3.82 -2.27
CA ARG A 37 8.42 -3.51 -2.54
C ARG A 37 9.09 -4.52 -3.49
N PRO A 38 9.00 -5.84 -3.27
CA PRO A 38 9.64 -6.84 -4.13
C PRO A 38 9.08 -6.90 -5.55
N TRP A 39 7.95 -6.24 -5.82
CA TRP A 39 7.34 -6.20 -7.14
C TRP A 39 8.05 -5.24 -8.10
N PHE A 40 8.79 -4.28 -7.55
CA PHE A 40 9.54 -3.28 -8.31
C PHE A 40 11.03 -3.65 -8.27
N SER A 41 11.62 -3.86 -9.45
CA SER A 41 13.03 -4.22 -9.60
C SER A 41 13.92 -3.01 -9.89
N ASP A 42 13.32 -1.90 -10.32
CA ASP A 42 14.05 -0.69 -10.70
C ASP A 42 14.02 0.35 -9.58
N TRP A 43 14.97 0.19 -8.66
CA TRP A 43 15.23 1.11 -7.54
C TRP A 43 15.99 2.36 -7.95
N THR A 44 16.45 2.43 -9.21
CA THR A 44 17.19 3.59 -9.71
C THR A 44 16.26 4.71 -10.16
N ASN A 45 14.97 4.39 -10.39
CA ASN A 45 13.95 5.38 -10.67
C ASN A 45 13.48 6.07 -9.35
N PRO A 46 13.78 7.36 -9.16
CA PRO A 46 13.37 8.09 -7.95
C PRO A 46 11.85 8.21 -7.84
N GLU A 47 11.12 8.23 -8.96
CA GLU A 47 9.65 8.30 -8.94
C GLU A 47 9.02 7.02 -8.38
N VAL A 48 9.59 5.86 -8.69
CA VAL A 48 9.13 4.57 -8.13
C VAL A 48 9.38 4.53 -6.63
N THR A 49 10.54 5.01 -6.19
CA THR A 49 10.87 5.07 -4.75
C THR A 49 9.93 6.03 -4.03
N GLN A 50 9.70 7.22 -4.58
CA GLN A 50 8.77 8.19 -4.01
C GLN A 50 7.33 7.65 -3.96
N ALA A 51 6.85 7.00 -5.02
CA ALA A 51 5.52 6.42 -5.02
C ALA A 51 5.38 5.31 -3.96
N LEU A 52 6.42 4.49 -3.73
CA LEU A 52 6.43 3.51 -2.64
C LEU A 52 6.35 4.18 -1.25
N GLU A 53 7.01 5.32 -1.04
CA GLU A 53 6.89 6.09 0.20
C GLU A 53 5.51 6.74 0.35
N GLU A 54 4.93 7.25 -0.74
CA GLU A 54 3.60 7.84 -0.77
C GLU A 54 2.48 6.82 -0.50
N LEU A 55 2.71 5.52 -0.76
CA LEU A 55 1.75 4.45 -0.41
C LEU A 55 1.51 4.33 1.10
N GLU A 56 2.48 4.68 1.94
CA GLU A 56 2.32 4.68 3.39
C GLU A 56 1.53 5.90 3.89
N GLN A 57 1.29 6.90 3.04
CA GLN A 57 0.56 8.11 3.39
C GLN A 57 -0.90 8.02 2.96
N PRO A 58 -1.87 8.01 3.90
CA PRO A 58 -3.29 7.85 3.55
C PRO A 58 -3.80 8.88 2.53
N ALA A 59 -3.30 10.12 2.58
CA ALA A 59 -3.71 11.20 1.68
C ALA A 59 -3.20 11.04 0.23
N SER A 60 -2.11 10.29 0.02
CA SER A 60 -1.43 10.15 -1.27
C SER A 60 -1.52 8.73 -1.84
N ARG A 61 -1.94 7.76 -1.03
CA ARG A 61 -1.91 6.33 -1.34
C ARG A 61 -2.60 5.96 -2.65
N GLU A 62 -3.81 6.47 -2.87
CA GLU A 62 -4.58 6.16 -4.08
C GLU A 62 -3.85 6.62 -5.34
N ARG A 63 -3.26 7.83 -5.30
CA ARG A 63 -2.47 8.37 -6.41
C ARG A 63 -1.20 7.55 -6.65
N ALA A 64 -0.50 7.19 -5.57
CA ALA A 64 0.71 6.37 -5.64
C ALA A 64 0.42 4.97 -6.19
N ALA A 65 -0.68 4.35 -5.75
CA ALA A 65 -1.14 3.06 -6.25
C ALA A 65 -1.42 3.13 -7.75
N ALA A 66 -2.14 4.16 -8.21
CA ALA A 66 -2.41 4.36 -9.64
C ALA A 66 -1.12 4.52 -10.46
N TYR A 67 -0.15 5.30 -9.98
CA TYR A 67 1.15 5.45 -10.65
C TYR A 67 1.90 4.12 -10.77
N LEU A 68 1.89 3.32 -9.69
CA LEU A 68 2.57 2.02 -9.62
C LEU A 68 1.81 0.90 -10.36
N GLY A 69 0.61 1.17 -10.90
CA GLY A 69 -0.25 0.18 -11.53
C GLY A 69 -0.85 -0.81 -10.54
N LEU A 70 -1.12 -0.35 -9.31
CA LEU A 70 -1.68 -1.13 -8.22
C LEU A 70 -3.13 -0.73 -7.97
N GLU A 71 -3.96 -1.74 -7.69
CA GLU A 71 -5.30 -1.58 -7.17
C GLU A 71 -5.31 -2.02 -5.70
N ILE A 72 -5.84 -1.19 -4.81
CA ILE A 72 -5.96 -1.46 -3.38
C ILE A 72 -7.44 -1.60 -3.05
N THR A 73 -7.82 -2.70 -2.40
CA THR A 73 -9.20 -2.98 -1.99
C THR A 73 -9.23 -3.29 -0.51
N ALA A 74 -10.26 -2.85 0.20
CA ALA A 74 -10.49 -3.30 1.58
C ALA A 74 -10.71 -4.83 1.58
N ALA A 75 -10.10 -5.53 2.54
CA ALA A 75 -10.27 -6.97 2.71
C ALA A 75 -11.65 -7.32 3.31
#